data_AF-S5FZR9-F1
#
_entry.id   AF-S5FZR9-F1
#
_cell.length_a   1.000
_cell.length_b   1.000
_cell.length_c   1.000
_cell.angle_alpha   90.00
_cell.angle_beta   90.00
_cell.angle_gamma   90.00
#
_symmetry.space_group_name_H-M   'P 1'
#
loop_
_entity.id
_entity.type
_entity.pdbx_description
1 polymer ?
#
loop_
_entity_poly.entity_id
_entity_poly.type
_entity_poly.pdbx_seq_one_letter_code
_entity_poly.pdbx_strand_id
1 'polypeptide(L)'
;TNDGVSIAKEIDLEDPYEKIGAELVKEVAKKTDDVAGDGTTTATVLAQALVKEGLRNVAAGANPLGLKRGIEKAVEKITQTLLASAKDVETKEQIAATAGISAGDQSIGELIADSLEKVGKDGVITVEESQTFGMLDLEGMRFDK
;
A
#
# COMPACT_ATOMS: atom_id res chain seq x y z
N THR A 1 -8.44 0.36 14.20
CA THR A 1 -7.52 0.76 13.12
C THR A 1 -8.07 0.22 11.82
N ASN A 2 -8.00 1.00 10.72
CA ASN A 2 -8.38 0.56 9.37
C ASN A 2 -7.15 0.19 8.52
N ASP A 3 -5.95 0.25 9.11
CA ASP A 3 -4.72 -0.14 8.45
C ASP A 3 -4.57 -1.67 8.41
N GLY A 4 -4.42 -2.21 7.19
CA GLY A 4 -4.30 -3.63 6.93
C GLY A 4 -3.08 -4.27 7.60
N VAL A 5 -1.96 -3.56 7.73
CA VAL A 5 -0.74 -4.10 8.38
C VAL A 5 -0.91 -4.20 9.88
N SER A 6 -1.43 -3.17 10.51
CA SER A 6 -1.73 -3.17 11.94
C SER A 6 -2.67 -4.32 12.30
N ILE A 7 -3.72 -4.55 11.51
CA ILE A 7 -4.63 -5.68 11.72
C ILE A 7 -3.91 -7.01 11.47
N ALA A 8 -3.16 -7.12 10.37
CA ALA A 8 -2.46 -8.35 10.02
C ALA A 8 -1.45 -8.78 11.10
N LYS A 9 -0.76 -7.84 11.74
CA LYS A 9 0.21 -8.12 12.82
C LYS A 9 -0.43 -8.83 14.03
N GLU A 10 -1.67 -8.47 14.38
CA GLU A 10 -2.39 -9.00 15.54
C GLU A 10 -3.00 -10.40 15.32
N ILE A 11 -3.05 -10.89 14.07
CA ILE A 11 -3.64 -12.20 13.76
C ILE A 11 -2.71 -13.30 14.25
N ASP A 12 -3.06 -14.02 15.31
CA ASP A 12 -2.34 -15.23 15.74
C ASP A 12 -3.28 -16.44 15.73
N LEU A 13 -2.83 -17.54 15.12
CA LEU A 13 -3.62 -18.76 14.95
C LEU A 13 -3.00 -19.89 15.76
N GLU A 14 -3.85 -20.67 16.44
CA GLU A 14 -3.39 -21.78 17.29
C GLU A 14 -2.86 -22.96 16.46
N ASP A 15 -3.49 -23.26 15.32
CA ASP A 15 -3.04 -24.34 14.44
C ASP A 15 -1.72 -23.95 13.74
N PRO A 16 -0.65 -24.77 13.85
CA PRO A 16 0.64 -24.44 13.28
C PRO A 16 0.65 -24.28 11.75
N TYR A 17 -0.18 -25.03 11.01
CA TYR A 17 -0.21 -24.95 9.56
C TYR A 17 -0.97 -23.72 9.08
N GLU A 18 -2.10 -23.41 9.70
CA GLU A 18 -2.84 -22.19 9.44
C GLU A 18 -2.00 -20.95 9.81
N LYS A 19 -1.28 -21.01 10.93
CA LYS A 19 -0.35 -19.95 11.35
C LYS A 19 0.72 -19.66 10.31
N ILE A 20 1.35 -20.70 9.73
CA ILE A 20 2.32 -20.50 8.64
C ILE A 20 1.68 -19.77 7.45
N GLY A 21 0.47 -20.17 7.06
CA GLY A 21 -0.28 -19.50 5.99
C GLY A 21 -0.56 -18.03 6.31
N ALA A 22 -0.98 -17.73 7.54
CA ALA A 22 -1.20 -16.36 8.00
C ALA A 22 0.10 -15.53 7.96
N GLU A 23 1.21 -16.04 8.48
CA GLU A 23 2.51 -15.35 8.46
C GLU A 23 2.99 -15.04 7.03
N LEU A 24 2.77 -15.95 6.08
CA LEU A 24 3.09 -15.70 4.66
C LEU A 24 2.29 -14.52 4.09
N VAL A 25 1.01 -14.40 4.45
CA VAL A 25 0.16 -13.29 4.00
C VAL A 25 0.52 -11.98 4.72
N LYS A 26 0.89 -12.05 6.01
CA LYS A 26 1.39 -10.88 6.74
C LYS A 26 2.64 -10.30 6.08
N GLU A 27 3.54 -11.15 5.60
CA GLU A 27 4.74 -10.70 4.90
C GLU A 27 4.40 -9.96 3.59
N VAL A 28 3.36 -10.38 2.86
CA VAL A 28 2.86 -9.66 1.68
C VAL A 28 2.38 -8.25 2.06
N ALA A 29 1.59 -8.13 3.13
CA ALA A 29 1.09 -6.85 3.61
C ALA A 29 2.23 -5.94 4.07
N LYS A 30 3.13 -6.45 4.92
CA LYS A 30 4.29 -5.72 5.43
C LYS A 30 5.20 -5.24 4.31
N LYS A 31 5.50 -6.10 3.33
CA LYS A 31 6.42 -5.71 2.25
C LYS A 31 5.82 -4.65 1.34
N THR A 32 4.50 -4.62 1.20
CA THR A 32 3.79 -3.58 0.46
C THR A 32 3.88 -2.24 1.20
N ASP A 33 3.67 -2.25 2.51
CA ASP A 33 3.80 -1.08 3.38
C ASP A 33 5.22 -0.48 3.35
N ASP A 34 6.25 -1.34 3.49
CA ASP A 34 7.66 -0.90 3.47
C ASP A 34 8.05 -0.18 2.16
N VAL A 35 7.38 -0.49 1.04
CA VAL A 35 7.73 0.04 -0.29
C VAL A 35 6.84 1.20 -0.72
N ALA A 36 5.54 1.13 -0.41
CA ALA A 36 4.54 2.06 -0.91
C ALA A 36 3.86 2.90 0.19
N GLY A 37 3.85 2.44 1.44
CA GLY A 37 3.17 3.09 2.58
C GLY A 37 1.64 3.06 2.52
N ASP A 38 1.04 2.42 1.51
CA ASP A 38 -0.39 2.21 1.32
C ASP A 38 -0.64 0.94 0.48
N GLY A 39 -1.88 0.47 0.39
CA GLY A 39 -2.30 -0.65 -0.46
C GLY A 39 -2.18 -2.04 0.18
N THR A 40 -1.92 -2.09 1.49
CA THR A 40 -1.71 -3.31 2.26
C THR A 40 -2.93 -4.25 2.23
N THR A 41 -4.14 -3.67 2.31
CA THR A 41 -5.40 -4.41 2.14
C THR A 41 -5.55 -4.98 0.74
N THR A 42 -5.24 -4.20 -0.30
CA THR A 42 -5.30 -4.65 -1.70
C THR A 42 -4.35 -5.82 -1.94
N ALA A 43 -3.11 -5.72 -1.46
CA ALA A 43 -2.12 -6.79 -1.57
C ALA A 43 -2.59 -8.08 -0.88
N THR A 44 -3.18 -7.96 0.31
CA THR A 44 -3.71 -9.08 1.09
C THR A 44 -4.84 -9.81 0.35
N VAL A 45 -5.79 -9.07 -0.22
CA VAL A 45 -6.92 -9.65 -0.97
C VAL A 45 -6.44 -10.32 -2.26
N LEU A 46 -5.49 -9.70 -2.98
CA LEU A 46 -4.90 -10.31 -4.17
C LEU A 46 -4.14 -11.59 -3.84
N ALA A 47 -3.36 -11.61 -2.75
CA ALA A 47 -2.67 -12.82 -2.30
C ALA A 47 -3.67 -13.94 -2.00
N GLN A 48 -4.75 -13.64 -1.27
CA GLN A 48 -5.82 -14.61 -0.99
C GLN A 48 -6.42 -15.16 -2.29
N ALA A 49 -6.75 -14.30 -3.25
CA ALA A 49 -7.34 -14.70 -4.53
C ALA A 49 -6.40 -15.61 -5.34
N LEU A 50 -5.12 -15.24 -5.43
CA LEU A 50 -4.09 -16.02 -6.14
C LEU A 50 -3.86 -17.38 -5.49
N VAL A 51 -3.80 -17.44 -4.15
CA VAL A 51 -3.64 -18.71 -3.42
C VAL A 51 -4.86 -19.60 -3.64
N LYS A 52 -6.07 -19.06 -3.48
CA LYS A 52 -7.32 -19.82 -3.63
C LYS A 52 -7.44 -20.42 -5.02
N GLU A 53 -7.27 -19.61 -6.06
CA GLU A 53 -7.41 -20.09 -7.44
C GLU A 53 -6.22 -20.97 -7.85
N GLY A 54 -5.01 -20.66 -7.38
CA GLY A 54 -3.83 -21.49 -7.59
C GLY A 54 -4.01 -22.90 -7.02
N LEU A 55 -4.41 -23.01 -5.75
CA LEU A 55 -4.67 -24.30 -5.09
C LEU A 55 -5.78 -25.10 -5.79
N ARG A 56 -6.84 -24.43 -6.24
CA ARG A 56 -7.91 -25.07 -7.03
C ARG A 56 -7.36 -25.72 -8.32
N ASN A 57 -6.51 -25.00 -9.06
CA ASN A 57 -5.94 -25.53 -10.30
C ASN A 57 -4.92 -26.65 -10.04
N VAL A 58 -4.13 -26.54 -8.97
CA VAL A 58 -3.21 -27.62 -8.55
C VAL A 58 -3.99 -28.88 -8.17
N ALA A 59 -5.09 -28.75 -7.42
CA ALA A 59 -5.96 -29.87 -7.08
C ALA A 59 -6.60 -30.53 -8.33
N ALA A 60 -6.81 -29.77 -9.39
CA ALA A 60 -7.26 -30.26 -10.70
C ALA A 60 -6.14 -30.92 -11.54
N GLY A 61 -4.92 -31.03 -11.01
CA GLY A 61 -3.78 -31.70 -11.67
C GLY A 61 -2.87 -30.76 -12.47
N ALA A 62 -3.05 -29.45 -12.40
CA ALA A 62 -2.17 -28.49 -13.06
C ALA A 62 -0.77 -28.49 -12.41
N ASN A 63 0.27 -28.34 -13.23
CA ASN A 63 1.65 -28.23 -12.74
C ASN A 63 1.87 -26.89 -12.00
N PRO A 64 2.22 -26.88 -10.69
CA PRO A 64 2.45 -25.66 -9.92
C PRO A 64 3.53 -24.75 -10.51
N LEU A 65 4.60 -25.32 -11.07
CA LEU A 65 5.68 -24.56 -11.73
C LEU A 65 5.22 -23.95 -13.05
N GLY A 66 4.26 -24.57 -13.73
CA GLY A 66 3.60 -24.00 -14.91
C GLY A 66 2.75 -22.79 -14.53
N LEU A 67 1.93 -22.92 -13.48
CA LEU A 67 1.10 -21.84 -12.95
C LEU A 67 1.95 -20.65 -12.50
N LYS A 68 3.01 -20.88 -11.72
CA LYS A 68 3.94 -19.81 -11.29
C LYS A 68 4.48 -19.01 -12.46
N ARG A 69 5.02 -19.69 -13.49
CA ARG A 69 5.55 -19.01 -14.69
C ARG A 69 4.46 -18.23 -15.44
N GLY A 70 3.23 -18.74 -15.46
CA GLY A 70 2.08 -18.04 -16.04
C GLY A 70 1.74 -16.76 -15.26
N ILE A 71 1.68 -16.85 -13.94
CA ILE A 71 1.43 -15.71 -13.04
C ILE A 71 2.52 -14.65 -13.21
N GLU A 72 3.80 -15.03 -13.22
CA GLU A 72 4.93 -14.09 -13.41
C GLU A 72 4.81 -13.31 -14.72
N LYS A 73 4.50 -13.99 -15.83
CA LYS A 73 4.29 -13.34 -17.13
C LYS A 73 3.06 -12.43 -17.15
N ALA A 74 1.99 -12.84 -16.47
CA ALA A 74 0.79 -12.02 -16.36
C ALA A 74 1.08 -10.75 -15.56
N VAL A 75 1.75 -10.86 -14.42
CA VAL A 75 2.18 -9.72 -13.59
C VAL A 75 3.06 -8.78 -14.39
N GLU A 76 4.07 -9.29 -15.11
CA GLU A 76 4.94 -8.47 -15.96
C GLU A 76 4.12 -7.65 -16.97
N LYS A 77 3.20 -8.31 -17.68
CA LYS A 77 2.39 -7.64 -18.71
C LYS A 77 1.42 -6.62 -18.12
N ILE A 78 0.82 -6.93 -16.97
CA ILE A 78 -0.07 -6.03 -16.24
C ILE A 78 0.72 -4.80 -15.79
N THR A 79 1.87 -4.98 -15.16
CA THR A 79 2.72 -3.87 -14.70
C THR A 79 3.13 -2.95 -15.85
N GLN A 80 3.56 -3.50 -16.98
CA GLN A 80 3.86 -2.71 -18.18
C GLN A 80 2.66 -1.87 -18.63
N THR A 81 1.45 -2.46 -18.61
CA THR A 81 0.23 -1.79 -19.03
C THR A 81 -0.16 -0.69 -18.05
N LEU A 82 -0.07 -0.95 -16.74
CA LEU A 82 -0.35 0.03 -15.70
C LEU A 82 0.59 1.23 -15.81
N LEU A 83 1.90 0.99 -15.94
CA LEU A 83 2.90 2.04 -16.12
C LEU A 83 2.67 2.86 -17.39
N ALA A 84 2.32 2.20 -18.50
CA ALA A 84 2.01 2.90 -19.75
C ALA A 84 0.74 3.76 -19.66
N SER A 85 -0.17 3.43 -18.74
CA SER A 85 -1.40 4.21 -18.48
C SER A 85 -1.29 5.21 -17.33
N ALA A 86 -0.13 5.24 -16.65
CA ALA A 86 0.10 6.11 -15.51
C ALA A 86 0.04 7.58 -15.95
N LYS A 87 -0.48 8.42 -15.07
CA LYS A 87 -0.58 9.86 -15.30
C LYS A 87 0.23 10.58 -14.24
N ASP A 88 1.06 11.50 -14.69
CA ASP A 88 1.81 12.35 -13.77
C ASP A 88 0.85 13.25 -12.98
N VAL A 89 1.17 13.44 -11.71
CA VAL A 89 0.45 14.33 -10.80
C VAL A 89 1.11 15.71 -10.90
N GLU A 90 0.41 16.65 -11.54
CA GLU A 90 0.97 17.96 -11.88
C GLU A 90 0.28 19.10 -11.13
N THR A 91 -0.96 18.89 -10.71
CA THR A 91 -1.81 19.93 -10.12
C THR A 91 -2.07 19.68 -8.64
N LYS A 92 -2.29 20.77 -7.90
CA LYS A 92 -2.65 20.73 -6.48
C LYS A 92 -3.93 19.92 -6.25
N GLU A 93 -4.90 20.05 -7.15
CA GLU A 93 -6.18 19.32 -7.08
C GLU A 93 -5.97 17.81 -7.21
N GLN A 94 -5.04 17.37 -8.08
CA GLN A 94 -4.69 15.95 -8.21
C GLN A 94 -3.97 15.42 -6.97
N ILE A 95 -3.09 16.23 -6.35
CA ILE A 95 -2.44 15.89 -5.09
C ILE A 95 -3.50 15.73 -3.99
N ALA A 96 -4.37 16.72 -3.84
CA ALA A 96 -5.43 16.72 -2.82
C ALA A 96 -6.37 15.51 -2.99
N ALA A 97 -6.77 15.21 -4.22
CA ALA A 97 -7.60 14.04 -4.51
C ALA A 97 -6.89 12.73 -4.17
N THR A 98 -5.61 12.58 -4.53
CA THR A 98 -4.84 11.36 -4.27
C THR A 98 -4.63 11.14 -2.77
N ALA A 99 -4.20 12.17 -2.06
CA ALA A 99 -4.01 12.13 -0.61
C ALA A 99 -5.34 11.94 0.14
N GLY A 100 -6.42 12.60 -0.32
CA GLY A 100 -7.74 12.46 0.27
C GLY A 100 -8.34 11.07 0.09
N ILE A 101 -8.14 10.43 -1.07
CA ILE A 101 -8.55 9.04 -1.31
C ILE A 101 -7.78 8.09 -0.38
N SER A 102 -6.47 8.25 -0.26
CA SER A 102 -5.64 7.39 0.60
C SER A 102 -6.00 7.55 2.09
N ALA A 103 -6.23 8.79 2.54
CA ALA A 103 -6.65 9.07 3.91
C ALA A 103 -8.12 8.72 4.20
N GLY A 104 -8.95 8.55 3.16
CA GLY A 104 -10.41 8.43 3.29
C GLY A 104 -11.10 9.72 3.73
N ASP A 105 -10.41 10.87 3.68
CA ASP A 105 -10.88 12.18 4.11
C ASP A 105 -10.33 13.28 3.19
N GLN A 106 -11.22 13.97 2.50
CA GLN A 106 -10.87 15.03 1.55
C GLN A 106 -10.22 16.24 2.24
N SER A 107 -10.60 16.56 3.48
CA SER A 107 -10.02 17.68 4.22
C SER A 107 -8.56 17.45 4.55
N ILE A 108 -8.18 16.20 4.87
CA ILE A 108 -6.78 15.80 5.06
C ILE A 108 -6.01 15.92 3.74
N GLY A 109 -6.62 15.49 2.63
CA GLY A 109 -6.02 15.64 1.30
C GLY A 109 -5.73 17.09 0.94
N GLU A 110 -6.67 17.99 1.20
CA GLU A 110 -6.51 19.44 0.99
C GLU A 110 -5.38 20.02 1.85
N LEU A 111 -5.32 19.68 3.14
CA LEU A 111 -4.24 20.11 4.03
C LEU A 111 -2.86 19.64 3.55
N ILE A 112 -2.75 18.38 3.10
CA ILE A 112 -1.50 17.84 2.56
C ILE A 112 -1.10 18.58 1.28
N ALA A 113 -2.06 18.87 0.39
CA ALA A 113 -1.79 19.58 -0.85
C ALA A 113 -1.35 21.04 -0.61
N ASP A 114 -1.99 21.74 0.33
CA ASP A 114 -1.59 23.08 0.77
C ASP A 114 -0.16 23.08 1.34
N SER A 115 0.17 22.06 2.14
CA SER A 115 1.49 21.89 2.73
C SER A 115 2.56 21.66 1.65
N LEU A 116 2.31 20.73 0.72
CA LEU A 116 3.23 20.40 -0.38
C LEU A 116 3.46 21.58 -1.34
N GLU A 117 2.44 22.40 -1.58
CA GLU A 117 2.59 23.60 -2.40
C GLU A 117 3.54 24.62 -1.76
N LYS A 118 3.51 24.75 -0.43
CA LYS A 118 4.41 25.66 0.32
C LYS A 118 5.84 25.16 0.37
N VAL A 119 6.07 23.86 0.62
CA VAL A 119 7.42 23.29 0.79
C VAL A 119 8.08 22.90 -0.55
N GLY A 120 7.31 22.85 -1.63
CA GLY A 120 7.76 22.40 -2.94
C GLY A 120 7.85 20.87 -3.07
N LYS A 121 8.03 20.37 -4.30
CA LYS A 121 8.00 18.92 -4.60
C LYS A 121 9.01 18.08 -3.83
N ASP A 122 10.15 18.67 -3.47
CA ASP A 122 11.23 18.01 -2.73
C ASP A 122 11.16 18.26 -1.20
N GLY A 123 10.10 18.94 -0.76
CA GLY A 123 9.88 19.25 0.65
C GLY A 123 9.46 18.01 1.45
N VAL A 124 9.82 18.01 2.74
CA VAL A 124 9.43 16.95 3.68
C VAL A 124 8.37 17.51 4.61
N ILE A 125 7.25 16.80 4.72
CA ILE A 125 6.19 17.10 5.69
C ILE A 125 6.33 16.13 6.86
N THR A 126 6.33 16.69 8.07
CA THR A 126 6.31 15.91 9.31
C THR A 126 4.96 16.06 9.97
N VAL A 127 4.39 14.94 10.43
CA VAL A 127 3.14 14.93 11.21
C VAL A 127 3.50 14.76 12.68
N GLU A 128 3.06 15.70 13.52
CA GLU A 128 3.24 15.66 14.97
C GLU A 128 1.89 15.74 15.70
N GLU A 129 1.82 15.15 16.90
CA GLU A 129 0.64 15.24 17.75
C GLU A 129 0.58 16.62 18.41
N SER A 130 -0.48 17.38 18.13
CA SER A 130 -0.70 18.71 18.71
C SER A 130 -1.63 18.65 19.93
N GLN A 131 -1.33 19.45 20.96
CA GLN A 131 -2.24 19.65 22.10
C GLN A 131 -3.34 20.70 21.82
N THR A 132 -3.29 21.36 20.66
CA THR A 132 -4.27 22.35 20.22
C THR A 132 -4.85 21.99 18.85
N PHE A 133 -6.12 22.34 18.61
CA PHE A 133 -6.74 22.20 17.29
C PHE A 133 -6.10 23.17 16.28
N GLY A 134 -5.62 22.64 15.15
CA GLY A 134 -5.09 23.42 14.04
C GLY A 134 -3.74 22.92 13.52
N MET A 135 -3.32 23.45 12.38
CA MET A 135 -2.02 23.19 11.77
C MET A 135 -1.01 24.26 12.21
N LEU A 136 0.17 23.83 12.66
CA LEU A 136 1.31 24.70 12.94
C LEU A 136 2.34 24.52 11.83
N ASP A 137 2.49 25.54 10.98
CA ASP A 137 3.56 25.60 9.98
C ASP A 137 4.87 26.02 10.67
N LEU A 138 5.85 25.11 10.71
CA LEU A 138 7.20 25.37 11.22
C LEU A 138 8.22 24.99 10.14
N GLU A 139 9.02 25.95 9.68
CA GLU A 139 10.12 25.69 8.74
C GLU A 139 11.31 25.07 9.49
N GLY A 140 11.81 23.93 9.01
CA GLY A 140 12.94 23.21 9.59
C GLY A 140 13.83 22.56 8.53
N MET A 141 15.09 22.29 8.87
CA MET A 141 16.05 21.61 8.00
C MET A 141 16.20 20.13 8.41
N ARG A 142 16.03 19.20 7.46
CA ARG A 142 16.29 17.77 7.64
C ARG A 142 17.64 17.39 7.04
N PHE A 143 18.43 16.60 7.76
CA PHE A 143 19.64 15.96 7.26
C PHE A 143 19.37 14.46 7.10
N ASP A 144 19.67 13.89 5.92
CA ASP A 144 19.67 12.45 5.73
C ASP A 144 20.87 11.81 6.46
N LYS A 145 20.61 10.72 7.19
CA LYS A 145 21.63 9.85 7.78
C LYS A 145 21.58 8.48 7.13
#